data_AF-A0A1I2M9S3-F1
#
_entry.id   AF-A0A1I2M9S3-F1
#
_cell.length_a   1.000
_cell.length_b   1.000
_cell.length_c   1.000
_cell.angle_alpha   90.00
_cell.angle_beta   90.00
_cell.angle_gamma   90.00
#
_symmetry.space_group_name_H-M   'P 1'
#
loop_
_entity.id
_entity.type
_entity.pdbx_description
1 polymer ?
#
loop_
_entity_poly.entity_id
_entity_poly.type
_entity_poly.pdbx_seq_one_letter_code
_entity_poly.pdbx_strand_id
1 'polypeptide(L)' 'MEQPAKPQPEKGRHLIEEADIGSGEKTPGEQDTDEQIRQIPPLPEPEVKPASAAVSAAVPR' A
#
# COMPACT_ATOMS: atom_id res chain seq x y z
N MET A 1 -43.91 0.29 -41.50
CA MET A 1 -43.58 -0.93 -40.75
C MET A 1 -42.08 -0.91 -40.52
N GLU A 2 -41.67 -0.53 -39.30
CA GLU A 2 -40.27 -0.56 -38.88
C GLU A 2 -39.80 -2.01 -38.70
N GLN A 3 -38.60 -2.33 -39.19
CA GLN A 3 -37.92 -3.56 -38.82
C GLN A 3 -36.91 -3.24 -37.71
N PRO A 4 -36.89 -3.98 -36.57
CA PRO A 4 -35.91 -3.76 -35.54
C PRO A 4 -34.56 -4.38 -35.94
N ALA A 5 -33.53 -3.53 -36.03
CA ALA A 5 -32.16 -3.97 -36.26
C ALA A 5 -31.59 -4.68 -35.02
N LYS A 6 -30.96 -5.84 -35.22
CA LYS A 6 -30.39 -6.67 -34.14
C LYS A 6 -29.16 -5.98 -33.50
N PRO A 7 -29.00 -6.01 -32.16
CA PRO A 7 -27.83 -5.46 -31.50
C PRO A 7 -26.60 -6.34 -31.73
N GLN A 8 -25.45 -5.71 -32.02
CA GLN A 8 -24.15 -6.35 -32.19
C GLN A 8 -23.54 -6.68 -30.82
N PRO A 9 -22.78 -7.78 -30.66
CA PRO A 9 -22.15 -8.14 -29.39
C PRO A 9 -21.01 -7.16 -29.07
N GLU A 10 -21.11 -6.51 -27.89
CA GLU A 10 -20.12 -5.55 -27.43
C GLU A 10 -18.76 -6.24 -27.19
N LYS A 11 -17.73 -5.74 -27.86
CA LYS A 11 -16.35 -6.20 -27.69
C LYS A 11 -15.93 -5.83 -26.26
N GLY A 12 -15.72 -6.83 -25.41
CA GLY A 12 -15.28 -6.69 -24.04
C GLY A 12 -14.02 -5.81 -23.97
N ARG A 13 -14.21 -4.57 -23.51
CA ARG A 13 -13.10 -3.65 -23.24
C ARG A 13 -12.46 -4.15 -21.94
N HIS A 14 -11.22 -4.60 -22.01
CA HIS A 14 -10.44 -4.86 -20.81
C HIS A 14 -10.35 -3.53 -20.04
N LEU A 15 -10.92 -3.49 -18.83
CA LEU A 15 -10.82 -2.34 -17.93
C LEU A 15 -9.37 -2.26 -17.44
N ILE A 16 -8.54 -1.53 -18.18
CA ILE A 16 -7.13 -1.22 -17.85
C ILE A 16 -7.01 0.08 -17.06
N GLU A 17 -8.13 0.73 -16.76
CA GLU A 17 -8.19 1.94 -15.96
C GLU A 17 -8.21 1.52 -14.48
N GLU A 18 -7.02 1.29 -13.91
CA GLU A 18 -6.90 1.27 -12.46
C GLU A 18 -7.31 2.66 -11.95
N ALA A 19 -8.42 2.71 -11.20
CA ALA A 19 -8.78 3.93 -10.50
C ALA A 19 -7.62 4.28 -9.56
N ASP A 20 -7.19 5.54 -9.56
CA ASP A 20 -6.20 6.04 -8.62
C ASP A 20 -6.81 6.04 -7.21
N ILE A 21 -6.78 4.88 -6.55
CA ILE A 21 -7.49 4.57 -5.30
C ILE A 21 -6.83 5.19 -4.06
N GLY A 22 -5.95 6.17 -4.22
CA GLY A 22 -5.33 6.90 -3.11
C GLY A 22 -5.44 8.41 -3.31
N SER A 23 -5.99 9.13 -2.33
CA SER A 23 -5.97 10.61 -2.26
C SER A 23 -4.54 11.20 -2.33
N GLY A 24 -3.50 10.36 -2.20
CA GLY A 24 -2.13 10.76 -1.93
C GLY A 24 -1.92 11.28 -0.50
N GLU A 25 -3.01 11.48 0.26
CA GLU A 25 -2.99 11.94 1.64
C GLU A 25 -2.82 10.77 2.62
N LYS A 26 -2.16 11.07 3.75
CA LYS A 26 -1.99 10.12 4.85
C LYS A 26 -3.36 9.70 5.38
N THR A 27 -3.55 8.40 5.60
CA THR A 27 -4.77 7.91 6.26
C THR A 27 -4.79 8.35 7.73
N PRO A 28 -5.97 8.43 8.37
CA PRO A 28 -6.04 8.74 9.81
C PRO A 28 -5.19 7.80 10.69
N GLY A 29 -5.10 6.52 10.33
CA GLY A 29 -4.25 5.55 11.04
C GLY A 29 -2.76 5.80 10.82
N GLU A 30 -2.36 6.26 9.63
CA GLU A 30 -0.98 6.64 9.35
C GLU A 30 -0.58 7.90 10.14
N GLN A 31 -1.48 8.88 10.25
CA GLN A 31 -1.24 10.08 11.05
C GLN A 31 -1.06 9.76 12.53
N ASP A 32 -1.97 8.98 13.12
CA ASP A 32 -1.90 8.55 14.52
C ASP A 32 -0.60 7.78 14.80
N THR A 33 -0.21 6.89 13.88
CA THR A 33 1.05 6.13 13.98
C THR A 33 2.27 7.06 13.95
N ASP A 34 2.28 8.07 13.07
CA ASP A 34 3.36 9.05 12.96
C ASP A 34 3.49 9.89 14.24
N GLU A 35 2.35 10.28 14.84
CA GLU A 35 2.32 10.99 16.12
C GLU A 35 2.87 10.15 17.26
N GLN A 36 2.54 8.87 17.33
CA GLN A 36 3.08 7.94 18.33
C GLN A 36 4.59 7.76 18.18
N ILE A 37 5.10 7.58 16.95
CA ILE A 37 6.53 7.40 16.68
C ILE A 37 7.34 8.62 17.14
N ARG A 38 6.82 9.83 16.97
CA ARG A 38 7.49 11.07 17.40
C ARG A 38 7.70 11.18 18.91
N GLN A 39 6.89 10.47 19.71
CA GLN A 39 7.05 10.43 21.16
C GLN A 39 8.11 9.44 21.63
N ILE A 40 8.57 8.54 20.75
CA ILE A 40 9.59 7.54 21.09
C ILE A 40 10.93 8.27 21.25
N PRO A 41 11.63 8.13 22.40
CA PRO A 41 12.95 8.73 22.57
C PRO A 41 13.96 8.15 21.57
N PRO A 42 14.98 8.93 21.16
CA PRO A 42 16.00 8.44 20.26
C PRO A 42 16.75 7.25 20.87
N LEU A 43 17.15 6.31 20.02
CA LEU A 43 17.97 5.19 20.44
C LEU A 43 19.32 5.70 20.97
N PRO A 44 19.91 5.04 22.00
CA PRO A 44 21.24 5.37 22.46
C PRO A 44 22.24 5.25 21.31
N GLU A 45 23.27 6.09 21.32
CA GLU A 45 24.34 6.02 20.32
C GLU A 45 24.97 4.62 20.34
N PRO A 46 25.11 3.96 19.18
CA PRO A 46 25.82 2.71 19.13
C PRO A 46 27.30 2.98 19.41
N GLU A 47 27.80 2.56 20.58
CA GLU A 47 29.23 2.40 20.81
C GLU A 47 29.76 1.51 19.67
N VAL A 48 30.66 2.04 18.85
CA VAL A 48 31.07 1.47 17.57
C VAL A 48 31.35 -0.04 17.65
N LYS A 49 30.39 -0.87 17.21
CA LYS A 49 30.58 -2.12 16.45
C LYS A 49 29.33 -2.40 15.58
N PRO A 50 29.44 -2.49 14.24
CA PRO A 50 28.32 -2.81 13.37
C PRO A 50 28.03 -4.31 13.42
N ALA A 51 27.01 -4.72 14.17
CA ALA A 51 26.55 -6.09 14.16
C ALA A 51 25.09 -6.21 14.63
N SER A 52 24.12 -5.67 13.87
CA SER A 52 22.79 -6.31 13.82
C SER A 52 21.95 -5.82 12.64
N ALA A 53 22.40 -6.19 11.43
CA ALA A 53 21.49 -6.50 10.33
C ALA A 53 21.04 -7.97 10.43
N ALA A 54 20.89 -8.52 11.64
CA ALA A 54 20.81 -9.96 11.87
C ALA A 54 19.82 -10.37 12.97
N VAL A 55 18.57 -9.91 12.90
CA VAL A 55 17.41 -10.67 13.41
C VAL A 55 16.35 -10.72 12.30
N SER A 56 16.76 -11.22 11.14
CA SER A 56 15.90 -12.00 10.26
C SER A 56 16.27 -13.47 10.45
N ALA A 57 15.96 -14.06 11.61
CA ALA A 57 16.06 -15.51 11.79
C ALA A 57 15.42 -15.94 13.11
N ALA A 58 14.18 -16.44 13.03
CA ALA A 58 13.82 -17.79 13.46
C ALA A 58 12.30 -17.96 13.40
N VAL A 59 11.79 -18.42 12.26
CA VAL A 59 10.53 -19.17 12.22
C VAL A 59 10.89 -20.61 12.62
N PRO A 60 10.52 -21.11 13.81
CA PRO A 60 10.49 -22.55 14.04
C PRO A 60 9.36 -23.17 13.21
N ARG A 61 9.68 -24.32 12.59
CA ARG A 61 8.89 -25.05 11.59
C ARG A 61 7.48 -25.44 12.03
#